data_AF-A0A257QJD5-F1
#
_entry.id   AF-A0A257QJD5-F1
#
_cell.length_a   1.000
_cell.length_b   1.000
_cell.length_c   1.000
_cell.angle_alpha   90.00
_cell.angle_beta   90.00
_cell.angle_gamma   90.00
#
_symmetry.space_group_name_H-M   'P 1'
#
loop_
_entity.id
_entity.type
_entity.pdbx_description
1 polymer ?
#
loop_
_entity_poly.entity_id
_entity_poly.type
_entity_poly.pdbx_seq_one_letter_code
_entity_poly.pdbx_strand_id
1 'polypeptide(L)'
;MWGDSARAERAATQYLPYIGHIGPQTVLLESGALLAMGHVEGQAFELADHALRNARLRLLNTTYRNLADDNVTIQTHLIRHV
;
A
#
# COMPACT_ATOMS: atom_id res chain seq x y z
N MET A 1 -7.34 24.64 27.29
CA MET A 1 -6.08 24.60 28.06
C MET A 1 -4.94 24.45 27.07
N TRP A 2 -4.13 25.49 26.87
CA TRP A 2 -2.90 25.39 26.08
C TRP A 2 -1.73 25.34 27.06
N GLY A 3 -1.15 24.15 27.21
CA GLY A 3 0.05 23.91 28.00
C GLY A 3 1.29 24.14 27.15
N ASP A 4 2.25 24.85 27.74
CA ASP A 4 3.66 25.06 27.37
C ASP A 4 4.18 24.31 26.12
N SER A 5 3.93 24.88 24.93
CA SER A 5 4.21 24.28 23.62
C SER A 5 5.71 24.25 23.23
N ALA A 6 6.59 24.78 24.09
CA ALA A 6 8.03 24.75 23.87
C ALA A 6 8.74 23.52 24.50
N ARG A 7 8.09 22.81 25.43
CA ARG A 7 8.66 21.65 26.15
C ARG A 7 7.91 20.33 25.95
N ALA A 8 6.71 20.36 25.39
CA ALA A 8 5.95 19.16 25.09
C ALA A 8 6.40 18.55 23.75
N GLU A 9 6.63 17.23 23.74
CA GLU A 9 6.86 16.47 22.52
C GLU A 9 5.66 16.64 21.58
N ARG A 10 5.92 17.01 20.32
CA ARG A 10 4.85 17.18 19.33
C ARG A 10 4.16 15.83 19.11
N ALA A 11 2.84 15.85 19.04
CA ALA A 11 2.09 14.65 18.71
C ALA A 11 2.55 14.11 17.33
N ALA A 12 2.93 12.83 17.28
CA ALA A 12 3.38 12.16 16.06
C ALA A 12 2.33 12.21 14.93
N THR A 13 1.06 12.33 15.31
CA THR A 13 -0.07 12.49 14.38
C THR A 13 0.07 13.68 13.45
N GLN A 14 0.82 14.73 13.84
CA GLN A 14 1.05 15.91 13.00
C GLN A 14 1.89 15.61 11.75
N TYR A 15 2.54 14.44 11.68
CA TYR A 15 3.35 14.01 10.54
C TYR A 15 2.73 12.84 9.77
N LEU A 16 1.57 12.33 10.19
CA LEU A 16 0.91 11.20 9.54
C LEU A 16 0.01 11.72 8.41
N PRO A 17 0.16 11.24 7.16
CA PRO A 17 -0.65 11.71 6.04
C PRO A 17 -2.08 11.12 6.02
N TYR A 18 -2.58 10.66 7.17
CA TYR A 18 -3.86 9.98 7.30
C TYR A 18 -4.59 10.33 8.60
N ILE A 19 -5.91 10.34 8.54
CA ILE A 19 -6.80 10.60 9.68
C ILE A 19 -6.86 9.38 10.60
N GLY A 20 -7.00 8.19 10.01
CA GLY A 20 -7.04 6.95 10.78
C GLY A 20 -7.47 5.73 9.99
N HIS A 21 -7.56 4.60 10.69
CA HIS A 21 -8.09 3.35 10.14
C HIS A 21 -9.61 3.40 10.11
N ILE A 22 -10.19 3.09 8.95
CA ILE A 22 -11.63 2.89 8.79
C ILE A 22 -12.00 1.40 8.64
N GLY A 23 -10.99 0.54 8.56
CA GLY A 23 -11.12 -0.91 8.53
C GLY A 23 -9.77 -1.60 8.76
N PRO A 24 -9.74 -2.94 8.81
CA PRO A 24 -8.54 -3.70 9.16
C PRO A 24 -7.35 -3.44 8.22
N GLN A 25 -7.62 -3.12 6.95
CA GLN A 25 -6.60 -2.93 5.91
C GLN A 25 -6.79 -1.61 5.15
N THR A 26 -7.57 -0.68 5.71
CA THR A 26 -7.94 0.56 5.01
C THR A 26 -7.79 1.76 5.92
N VAL A 27 -7.13 2.80 5.43
CA VAL A 27 -6.98 4.10 6.08
C VAL A 27 -7.63 5.20 5.25
N LEU A 28 -8.21 6.18 5.95
CA LEU A 28 -8.69 7.43 5.37
C LEU A 28 -7.54 8.45 5.39
N LEU A 29 -7.15 8.93 4.21
CA LEU A 29 -6.12 9.96 4.06
C LEU A 29 -6.68 11.34 4.41
N GLU A 30 -5.80 12.29 4.73
CA GLU A 30 -6.20 13.69 4.98
C GLU A 30 -6.85 14.35 3.75
N SER A 31 -6.51 13.88 2.55
CA SER A 31 -7.14 14.31 1.30
C SER A 31 -8.60 13.84 1.12
N GLY A 32 -9.08 12.95 1.99
CA GLY A 32 -10.37 12.26 1.85
C GLY A 32 -10.32 11.00 0.98
N ALA A 33 -9.17 10.70 0.35
CA ALA A 33 -8.98 9.45 -0.38
C ALA A 33 -8.85 8.25 0.56
N LEU A 34 -9.17 7.06 0.05
CA LEU A 34 -8.99 5.80 0.76
C LEU A 34 -7.73 5.09 0.27
N LEU A 35 -6.88 4.67 1.20
CA LEU A 35 -5.77 3.77 0.93
C LEU A 35 -6.10 2.41 1.52
N ALA A 36 -6.19 1.41 0.67
CA ALA A 36 -6.36 0.01 1.06
C ALA A 36 -5.07 -0.76 0.75
N MET A 37 -4.66 -1.63 1.68
CA MET A 37 -3.48 -2.47 1.53
C MET A 37 -3.88 -3.94 1.41
N GLY A 38 -3.41 -4.58 0.34
CA GLY A 38 -3.54 -6.02 0.16
C GLY A 38 -2.18 -6.71 0.23
N HIS A 39 -2.12 -7.85 0.90
CA HIS A 39 -0.98 -8.76 0.81
C HIS A 39 -1.35 -9.93 -0.10
N VAL A 40 -0.50 -10.22 -1.09
CA VAL A 40 -0.62 -11.39 -1.95
C VAL A 40 0.44 -12.38 -1.52
N GLU A 41 0.03 -13.63 -1.29
CA GLU A 41 0.96 -14.68 -0.90
C GLU A 41 2.10 -14.83 -1.91
N GLY A 42 3.32 -14.85 -1.36
CA GLY A 42 4.53 -15.06 -2.12
C GLY A 42 4.61 -16.48 -2.69
N GLN A 43 5.46 -16.67 -3.69
CA GLN A 43 5.75 -17.98 -4.28
C GLN A 43 7.25 -18.16 -4.40
N ALA A 44 7.70 -19.41 -4.41
CA ALA A 44 9.11 -19.75 -4.60
C ALA A 44 9.61 -19.09 -5.88
N PHE A 45 10.48 -18.09 -5.74
CA PHE A 45 11.03 -17.39 -6.89
C PHE A 45 12.07 -18.29 -7.53
N GLU A 46 13.15 -18.62 -6.83
CA GLU A 46 14.32 -19.33 -7.37
C GLU A 46 13.97 -20.67 -8.04
N LEU A 47 13.09 -21.46 -7.42
CA LEU A 47 12.69 -22.77 -7.93
C LEU A 47 11.66 -22.72 -9.07
N ALA A 48 11.03 -21.56 -9.31
CA ALA A 48 10.01 -21.45 -10.35
C ALA A 48 10.63 -21.36 -11.74
N ASP A 49 10.09 -22.16 -12.67
CA ASP A 49 10.41 -22.09 -14.09
C ASP A 49 10.18 -20.68 -14.68
N HIS A 50 11.02 -20.30 -15.64
CA HIS A 50 10.98 -18.98 -16.27
C HIS A 50 9.66 -18.73 -17.02
N ALA A 51 9.08 -19.74 -17.68
CA ALA A 51 7.81 -19.56 -18.40
C ALA A 51 6.68 -19.27 -17.41
N LEU A 52 6.68 -19.95 -16.26
CA LEU A 52 5.72 -19.72 -15.18
C LEU A 52 5.85 -18.32 -14.58
N ARG A 53 7.08 -17.85 -14.32
CA ARG A 53 7.32 -16.46 -13.86
C ARG A 53 6.79 -15.43 -14.86
N ASN A 54 7.10 -15.62 -16.15
CA ASN A 54 6.66 -14.70 -17.20
C ASN A 54 5.14 -14.71 -17.39
N ALA A 55 4.48 -15.86 -17.25
CA ALA A 55 3.02 -15.96 -17.29
C ALA A 55 2.37 -15.15 -16.16
N ARG A 56 2.92 -15.21 -14.94
CA ARG A 56 2.42 -14.41 -13.80
C ARG A 56 2.57 -12.92 -14.01
N LEU A 57 3.72 -12.47 -14.54
CA LEU A 57 3.92 -11.05 -14.86
C LEU A 57 2.91 -10.56 -15.90
N ARG A 58 2.59 -11.39 -16.91
CA ARG A 58 1.54 -11.07 -17.89
C ARG A 58 0.15 -10.97 -17.25
N LEU A 59 -0.18 -11.90 -16.35
CA LEU A 59 -1.45 -11.87 -15.61
C LEU A 59 -1.56 -10.60 -14.76
N LEU A 60 -0.51 -10.23 -14.01
CA LEU A 60 -0.48 -9.00 -13.22
C LEU A 60 -0.74 -7.76 -14.09
N ASN A 61 -0.06 -7.67 -15.24
CA ASN A 61 -0.27 -6.56 -16.16
C ASN A 61 -1.71 -6.49 -16.69
N THR A 62 -2.33 -7.64 -16.97
CA THR A 62 -3.75 -7.69 -17.37
C THR A 62 -4.65 -7.24 -16.23
N THR A 63 -4.41 -7.69 -15.01
CA THR A 63 -5.16 -7.27 -13.83
C THR A 63 -5.07 -5.75 -13.63
N TYR A 64 -3.87 -5.16 -13.74
CA TYR A 64 -3.72 -3.70 -13.61
C TYR A 64 -4.43 -2.93 -14.70
N ARG A 65 -4.42 -3.42 -15.95
CA ARG A 65 -5.21 -2.78 -17.02
C ARG A 65 -6.71 -2.86 -16.75
N ASN A 66 -7.20 -3.95 -16.17
CA ASN A 66 -8.61 -4.10 -15.86
C ASN A 66 -9.06 -3.24 -14.67
N LEU A 67 -8.15 -2.90 -13.76
CA LEU A 67 -8.41 -2.04 -12.60
C LEU A 67 -8.07 -0.56 -12.85
N ALA A 68 -7.49 -0.24 -14.00
CA ALA A 68 -7.10 1.13 -14.32
C ALA A 68 -8.33 2.02 -14.48
N ASP A 69 -8.38 3.07 -13.68
CA ASP A 69 -9.38 4.13 -13.69
C ASP A 69 -8.69 5.45 -13.31
N ASP A 70 -9.21 6.59 -13.77
CA ASP A 70 -8.62 7.91 -13.48
C ASP A 70 -8.61 8.24 -11.98
N ASN A 71 -9.48 7.61 -11.19
CA ASN A 71 -9.62 7.84 -9.75
C ASN A 71 -8.89 6.79 -8.89
N VAL A 72 -8.20 5.82 -9.52
CA VAL A 72 -7.56 4.71 -8.81
C VAL A 72 -6.06 4.73 -9.07
N THR A 73 -5.29 4.92 -8.00
CA THR A 73 -3.83 4.72 -8.03
C THR A 73 -3.48 3.37 -7.44
N ILE A 74 -2.82 2.52 -8.22
CA ILE A 74 -2.34 1.20 -7.77
C ILE A 74 -0.83 1.27 -7.59
N GLN A 75 -0.36 0.96 -6.38
CA GLN A 75 1.06 0.78 -6.09
C GLN A 75 1.33 -0.64 -5.63
N THR A 76 2.42 -1.22 -6.11
CA THR A 76 2.85 -2.57 -5.72
C THR A 76 4.27 -2.51 -5.18
N HIS A 77 4.46 -3.12 -4.01
CA HIS A 77 5.79 -3.33 -3.43
C HIS A 77 6.12 -4.82 -3.52
N LEU A 78 7.04 -5.19 -4.41
CA LEU A 78 7.45 -6.57 -4.59
C LEU A 78 8.63 -6.89 -3.66
N ILE A 79 8.40 -7.78 -2.70
CA ILE A 79 9.43 -8.29 -1.80
C ILE A 79 10.02 -9.56 -2.40
N ARG A 80 11.36 -9.62 -2.48
CA ARG A 80 12.10 -10.83 -2.84
C ARG A 80 13.03 -11.18 -1.69
N HIS A 81 12.83 -12.34 -1.10
CA HIS A 81 13.77 -12.93 -0.17
C HIS A 81 14.87 -13.64 -0.97
N VAL A 82 16.12 -13.34 -0.62
CA VAL A 82 17.34 -14.00 -1.12
C VAL A 82 17.84 -14.92 -0.03
#